data_AF-Q4L4S3-F1
#
_entry.id   AF-Q4L4S3-F1
#
_cell.length_a   1.000
_cell.length_b   1.000
_cell.length_c   1.000
_cell.angle_alpha   90.00
_cell.angle_beta   90.00
_cell.angle_gamma   90.00
#
_symmetry.space_group_name_H-M   'P 1'
#
loop_
_entity.id
_entity.type
_entity.pdbx_description
1 polymer ?
#
loop_
_entity_poly.entity_id
_entity_poly.type
_entity_poly.pdbx_seq_one_letter_code
_entity_poly.pdbx_strand_id
1 'polypeptide(L)' 'MAEDKFEQAKGNLKETVGNVTDNKDLEKEGQNDKASGKAKEAVENVKNKANDLIDKVKGNNDNK' A
#
# COMPACT_ATOMS: atom_id res chain seq x y z
N MET A 1 4.28 6.09 -3.83
CA MET A 1 5.45 6.24 -2.93
C MET A 1 5.31 7.39 -1.93
N ALA A 2 5.17 8.66 -2.35
CA ALA A 2 5.08 9.77 -1.40
C ALA A 2 3.80 9.70 -0.55
N GLU A 3 2.64 9.47 -1.18
CA GLU A 3 1.38 9.24 -0.46
C GLU A 3 1.47 8.00 0.45
N ASP A 4 1.97 6.85 -0.01
CA ASP A 4 2.05 5.64 0.84
C ASP A 4 2.83 5.85 2.13
N LYS A 5 4.00 6.48 2.06
CA LYS A 5 4.79 6.77 3.26
C LYS A 5 4.05 7.73 4.19
N PHE A 6 3.33 8.70 3.62
CA PHE A 6 2.51 9.63 4.39
C PHE A 6 1.33 8.92 5.06
N GLU A 7 0.61 8.05 4.34
CA GLU A 7 -0.50 7.26 4.90
C GLU A 7 -0.02 6.30 5.98
N GLN A 8 1.12 5.63 5.79
CA GLN A 8 1.74 4.80 6.83
C GLN A 8 2.16 5.62 8.05
N ALA A 9 2.77 6.79 7.85
CA ALA A 9 3.18 7.66 8.96
C ALA A 9 1.95 8.19 9.73
N LYS A 10 0.93 8.65 9.01
CA LYS A 10 -0.35 9.10 9.56
C LYS A 10 -1.04 7.96 10.31
N GLY A 11 -1.04 6.75 9.75
CA GLY A 11 -1.59 5.56 10.37
C GLY A 11 -0.89 5.22 11.68
N ASN A 12 0.44 5.21 11.70
CA ASN A 12 1.22 5.00 12.92
C ASN A 12 0.95 6.07 13.99
N LEU A 13 0.85 7.35 13.59
CA LEU A 13 0.54 8.45 14.49
C LEU A 13 -0.84 8.26 15.13
N LYS A 14 -1.87 7.96 14.33
CA LYS A 14 -3.23 7.70 14.82
C LYS A 14 -3.32 6.46 15.71
N GLU A 15 -2.63 5.38 15.34
CA GLU A 15 -2.53 4.15 16.15
C GLU A 15 -1.95 4.45 17.53
N THR A 16 -0.81 5.16 17.56
CA THR A 16 -0.12 5.53 18.80
C THR A 16 -0.94 6.50 19.64
N VAL A 17 -1.47 7.57 19.03
CA VAL A 17 -2.28 8.57 19.74
C VAL A 17 -3.57 7.93 20.24
N GLY A 18 -4.21 7.09 19.42
CA GLY A 18 -5.40 6.32 19.77
C GLY A 18 -5.15 5.40 20.96
N ASN A 19 -4.03 4.67 20.96
CA ASN A 19 -3.65 3.80 22.07
C ASN A 19 -3.37 4.60 23.36
N VAL A 20 -2.63 5.71 23.26
CA VAL A 20 -2.31 6.57 24.41
C VAL A 20 -3.55 7.25 24.99
N THR A 21 -4.49 7.65 24.15
CA THR A 21 -5.72 8.33 24.59
C THR A 21 -6.89 7.37 24.83
N ASP A 22 -6.66 6.05 24.79
CA ASP A 22 -7.67 4.98 24.86
C ASP A 22 -8.84 5.15 23.85
N ASN A 23 -8.57 5.82 22.73
CA ASN A 23 -9.53 6.03 21.65
C ASN A 23 -9.40 4.91 20.61
N LYS A 24 -10.27 3.91 20.76
CA LYS A 24 -10.40 2.77 19.84
C LYS A 24 -10.71 3.16 18.40
N ASP A 25 -11.38 4.29 18.17
CA ASP A 25 -11.72 4.74 16.82
C ASP A 25 -10.46 5.23 16.10
N LEU A 26 -9.68 6.09 16.77
CA LEU A 26 -8.37 6.54 16.27
C LEU A 26 -7.37 5.38 16.11
N GLU A 27 -7.34 4.45 17.06
CA GLU A 27 -6.47 3.28 16.96
C GLU A 27 -6.80 2.44 15.73
N LYS A 28 -8.09 2.13 15.52
CA LYS A 28 -8.56 1.38 14.35
C LYS A 28 -8.32 2.11 13.04
N GLU A 29 -8.59 3.41 13.00
CA GLU A 29 -8.35 4.23 11.81
C GLU A 29 -6.86 4.21 11.44
N GLY A 30 -5.99 4.38 12.43
CA GLY A 30 -4.55 4.30 12.24
C GLY A 30 -4.06 2.95 11.72
N GLN A 31 -4.60 1.87 12.27
CA GLN A 31 -4.30 0.50 11.83
C GLN A 31 -4.77 0.26 10.38
N ASN A 32 -5.95 0.77 10.02
CA ASN A 32 -6.52 0.63 8.68
C ASN A 32 -5.76 1.45 7.63
N ASP A 33 -5.40 2.70 7.94
CA ASP A 33 -4.54 3.54 7.07
C ASP A 33 -3.20 2.84 6.78
N LYS A 34 -2.55 2.30 7.81
CA LYS A 34 -1.28 1.56 7.71
C LYS A 34 -1.41 0.28 6.89
N ALA A 35 -2.49 -0.46 7.08
CA ALA A 35 -2.77 -1.68 6.33
C ALA A 35 -3.06 -1.37 4.86
N SER A 36 -3.85 -0.33 4.59
CA SER A 36 -4.21 0.12 3.24
C SER A 36 -2.96 0.52 2.45
N GLY A 37 -2.06 1.31 3.04
CA GLY A 37 -0.79 1.68 2.40
C GLY A 37 0.07 0.45 2.05
N LYS A 38 0.23 -0.49 2.99
CA LYS A 38 0.99 -1.73 2.72
C LYS A 38 0.34 -2.60 1.65
N ALA A 39 -0.98 -2.74 1.68
CA ALA A 39 -1.71 -3.53 0.70
C ALA A 39 -1.59 -2.92 -0.70
N LYS A 40 -1.69 -1.59 -0.80
CA LYS A 40 -1.53 -0.86 -2.05
C LYS A 40 -0.13 -1.01 -2.61
N GLU A 41 0.91 -0.87 -1.78
CA GLU A 41 2.31 -1.10 -2.18
C GLU A 41 2.53 -2.54 -2.68
N ALA A 42 1.99 -3.54 -1.98
CA ALA A 42 2.11 -4.93 -2.39
C ALA A 42 1.38 -5.22 -3.72
N VAL A 43 0.16 -4.70 -3.87
CA VAL A 43 -0.63 -4.86 -5.11
C VAL A 43 0.03 -4.13 -6.27
N GLU A 44 0.58 -2.93 -6.06
CA GLU A 44 1.25 -2.17 -7.12
C GLU A 44 2.54 -2.87 -7.56
N ASN A 45 3.35 -3.36 -6.62
CA ASN A 45 4.55 -4.13 -6.93
C ASN A 45 4.23 -5.41 -7.71
N VAL A 46 3.18 -6.15 -7.29
CA VAL A 46 2.74 -7.36 -8.01
C VAL A 46 2.20 -7.01 -9.39
N LYS A 47 1.36 -5.98 -9.51
CA LYS A 47 0.80 -5.54 -10.79
C LYS A 47 1.92 -5.12 -11.75
N ASN A 48 2.87 -4.29 -11.31
CA ASN A 48 3.99 -3.85 -12.14
C ASN A 48 4.84 -5.05 -12.61
N LYS A 49 5.14 -5.99 -11.71
CA LYS A 49 5.90 -7.20 -12.06
C LYS A 49 5.14 -8.12 -13.00
N ALA A 50 3.82 -8.27 -12.82
CA ALA A 50 2.97 -9.05 -13.71
C ALA A 50 2.87 -8.40 -15.09
N ASN A 51 2.73 -7.07 -15.16
CA ASN A 51 2.68 -6.33 -16.42
C ASN A 51 4.00 -6.46 -17.18
N ASP A 52 5.15 -6.29 -16.51
CA ASP A 52 6.48 -6.46 -17.13
C ASP A 52 6.69 -7.88 -17.70
N LEU A 53 6.19 -8.90 -17.00
CA LEU A 53 6.25 -10.29 -17.48
C LEU A 53 5.31 -10.53 -18.66
N ILE A 54 4.06 -10.06 -18.59
CA ILE A 54 3.09 -10.20 -19.67
C ILE A 54 3.57 -9.45 -20.91
N ASP A 55 4.16 -8.26 -20.75
CA ASP A 55 4.72 -7.46 -21.82
C ASP A 55 5.91 -8.17 -22.49
N LYS A 56 6.84 -8.75 -21.71
CA LYS A 56 7.92 -9.59 -22.26
C LYS A 56 7.41 -10.81 -23.03
N VAL A 57 6.36 -11.46 -22.54
CA VAL A 57 5.77 -12.63 -23.22
C VAL A 57 5.02 -12.20 -24.48
N LYS A 58 4.26 -11.11 -24.42
CA LYS A 58 3.46 -10.61 -25.54
C LYS A 58 4.34 -9.96 -26.62
N GLY A 59 5.37 -9.22 -26.24
CA GLY A 59 6.29 -8.55 -27.17
C GLY A 59 7.07 -9.50 -28.09
N ASN A 60 7.16 -10.80 -27.74
CA ASN A 60 7.69 -11.81 -28.66
C ASN A 60 6.76 -12.11 -29.85
N ASN A 61 5.50 -11.64 -29.84
CA ASN A 61 4.54 -11.85 -30.92
C ASN A 61 4.30 -10.61 -31.80
N ASP A 62 4.86 -9.43 -31.47
CA ASP A 62 4.74 -8.23 -32.31
C ASP A 62 5.77 -8.18 -33.46
N ASN A 63 6.47 -9.29 -33.73
CA ASN A 63 7.33 -9.44 -34.90
C ASN A 63 6.78 -10.51 -35.86
N LYS A 64 5.58 -10.27 -36.40
CA LYS A 64 5.06 -10.94 -37.60
C LYS A 64 4.06 -10.07 -38.34
#